data_AF-A0A1C6JGD9-F1
#
_entry.id   AF-A0A1C6JGD9-F1
#
_cell.length_a   1.000
_cell.length_b   1.000
_cell.length_c   1.000
_cell.angle_alpha   90.00
_cell.angle_beta   90.00
_cell.angle_gamma   90.00
#
_symmetry.space_group_name_H-M   'P 1'
#
loop_
_entity.id
_entity.type
_entity.pdbx_description
1 polymer ?
#
loop_
_entity_poly.entity_id
_entity_poly.type
_entity_poly.pdbx_seq_one_letter_code
_entity_poly.pdbx_strand_id
1 'polypeptide(L)'
;MKDKLNARQKKFSEYYVQSGNIVQSAIKAGYIDNKEKYTLKEHYGYGYIKYRLYRENGDEIPPNSIEQTKWIDGKGVTFDESVMLAVPCIFGDSEQYKGRGGNIFDGKTDDFDALDEAWSQWMDALRAARSKSYIPECLLPRNPDTGMIIKPNAFDNRYISTNNDMSETGCNKITLDQPNIPHESYLQTYITALDLCLQGIISPSTLGIDVKKMDNAEAQREKEKTTLYTRGNLVQLVEEFMPELVKAAVCGYQIWHKMDIIPPTVAINFGEYANPSFEAVVETVTKAKQGGIMSTESCVEELYGDSKDSEWKEQEVARLKAEQGVQNMDSSSMADDLEI
;
A
#
# COMPACT_ATOMS: atom_id res chain seq x y z
N MET A 1 34.42 -0.22 11.28
CA MET A 1 33.15 0.22 11.90
C MET A 1 31.98 0.02 10.94
N LYS A 2 31.76 -1.23 10.51
CA LYS A 2 30.58 -1.67 9.76
C LYS A 2 30.29 -3.09 10.25
N ASP A 3 29.00 -3.41 10.35
CA ASP A 3 28.44 -4.75 10.55
C ASP A 3 28.57 -5.41 11.93
N LYS A 4 27.85 -4.84 12.92
CA LYS A 4 27.36 -5.60 14.10
C LYS A 4 25.84 -5.47 14.29
N LEU A 5 25.08 -5.29 13.20
CA LEU A 5 23.62 -5.34 13.22
C LEU A 5 23.13 -6.65 12.58
N ASN A 6 23.54 -7.80 13.12
CA ASN A 6 23.03 -9.09 12.66
C ASN A 6 22.89 -10.10 13.80
N ALA A 7 21.75 -9.98 14.49
CA ALA A 7 21.02 -11.09 15.10
C ALA A 7 19.59 -10.57 15.33
N ARG A 8 18.64 -10.98 14.48
CA ARG A 8 17.18 -10.68 14.51
C ARG A 8 16.71 -9.89 15.76
N GLN A 9 16.96 -8.58 15.78
CA GLN A 9 16.41 -7.69 16.79
C GLN A 9 14.97 -7.42 16.39
N LYS A 10 14.05 -8.27 16.84
CA LYS A 10 12.63 -7.93 16.76
C LYS A 10 12.39 -6.80 17.76
N LYS A 11 12.27 -5.58 17.26
CA LYS A 11 11.83 -4.44 18.06
C LYS A 11 10.32 -4.49 18.19
N PHE A 12 9.81 -4.36 19.41
CA PHE A 12 8.38 -4.36 19.69
C PHE A 12 8.03 -3.16 20.58
N SER A 13 6.89 -2.52 20.38
CA SER A 13 6.39 -1.49 21.29
C SER A 13 5.42 -2.05 22.33
N GLU A 14 5.45 -1.50 23.54
CA GLU A 14 4.40 -1.60 24.57
C GLU A 14 3.86 -0.21 24.84
N TYR A 15 2.55 -0.09 25.02
CA TYR A 15 1.89 1.15 25.38
C TYR A 15 1.35 1.06 26.80
N TYR A 16 1.64 2.06 27.62
CA TYR A 16 1.12 2.18 28.98
C TYR A 16 0.04 3.25 28.99
N VAL A 17 -1.17 2.85 29.38
CA VAL A 17 -2.37 3.68 29.33
C VAL A 17 -2.80 4.07 30.74
N GLN A 18 -3.10 5.36 30.94
CA GLN A 18 -3.69 5.88 32.16
C GLN A 18 -4.94 6.69 31.79
N SER A 19 -6.09 6.31 32.36
CA SER A 19 -7.39 6.95 32.09
C SER A 19 -7.75 7.04 30.60
N GLY A 20 -7.39 6.03 29.81
CA GLY A 20 -7.66 5.96 28.36
C GLY A 20 -6.60 6.60 27.48
N ASN A 21 -5.67 7.39 28.04
CA ASN A 21 -4.60 8.04 27.27
C ASN A 21 -3.27 7.30 27.40
N ILE A 22 -2.52 7.19 26.31
CA ILE A 22 -1.16 6.62 26.32
C ILE A 22 -0.24 7.64 27.00
N VAL A 23 0.33 7.28 28.14
CA VAL A 23 1.21 8.14 28.94
C VAL A 23 2.69 7.79 28.80
N GLN A 24 2.98 6.59 28.30
CA GLN A 24 4.33 6.10 28.09
C GLN A 24 4.32 5.00 27.01
N SER A 25 5.37 4.96 26.21
CA SER A 25 5.64 3.92 25.22
C SER A 25 6.98 3.26 25.52
N ALA A 26 7.08 1.94 25.48
CA ALA A 26 8.35 1.24 25.64
C ALA A 26 8.74 0.48 24.38
N ILE A 27 9.93 0.77 23.84
CA ILE A 27 10.51 0.00 22.74
C ILE A 27 11.37 -1.10 23.33
N LYS A 28 11.06 -2.35 22.97
CA LYS A 28 11.81 -3.53 23.37
C LYS A 28 12.86 -3.87 22.33
N ALA A 29 14.06 -4.19 22.77
CA ALA A 29 15.09 -4.80 21.94
C ALA A 29 15.66 -6.05 22.62
N GLY A 30 15.68 -7.17 21.90
CA GLY A 30 16.27 -8.42 22.38
C GLY A 30 17.77 -8.50 22.09
N TYR A 31 18.55 -8.94 23.07
CA TYR A 31 19.98 -9.17 22.97
C TYR A 31 20.33 -10.58 23.43
N ILE A 32 21.44 -11.12 22.91
CA ILE A 32 22.02 -12.38 23.36
C ILE A 32 23.47 -12.07 23.72
N ASP A 33 23.84 -12.31 24.98
CA ASP A 33 25.20 -12.16 25.47
C ASP A 33 25.57 -13.39 26.31
N ASN A 34 26.74 -13.98 26.08
CA ASN A 34 27.21 -15.19 26.76
C ASN A 34 26.18 -16.35 26.84
N LYS A 35 25.41 -16.58 25.76
CA LYS A 35 24.33 -17.59 25.66
C LYS A 35 23.08 -17.31 26.51
N GLU A 36 23.03 -16.19 27.23
CA GLU A 36 21.84 -15.72 27.94
C GLU A 36 21.09 -14.67 27.10
N LYS A 37 19.77 -14.63 27.25
CA LYS A 37 18.93 -13.63 26.59
C LYS A 37 18.64 -12.46 27.52
N TYR A 38 18.66 -11.28 26.92
CA TYR A 38 18.38 -10.02 27.58
C TYR A 38 17.35 -9.22 26.79
N THR A 39 16.52 -8.45 27.48
CA THR A 39 15.53 -7.55 26.89
C THR A 39 15.76 -6.14 27.41
N LEU A 40 16.22 -5.24 26.54
CA LEU A 40 16.25 -3.81 26.83
C LEU A 40 14.87 -3.22 26.57
N LYS A 41 14.35 -2.43 27.51
CA LYS A 41 13.17 -1.59 27.34
C LYS A 41 13.57 -0.13 27.41
N GLU A 42 13.34 0.59 26.32
CA GLU A 42 13.51 2.04 26.22
C GLU A 42 12.14 2.68 26.47
N HIS A 43 11.93 3.20 27.66
CA HIS A 43 10.70 3.84 28.10
C HIS A 43 10.72 5.33 27.73
N TYR A 44 9.87 5.71 26.77
CA TYR A 44 9.61 7.07 26.35
C TYR A 44 8.36 7.58 27.05
N GLY A 45 8.51 8.62 27.85
CA GLY A 45 7.38 9.34 28.44
C GLY A 45 7.54 10.84 28.22
N TYR A 46 6.58 11.58 28.76
CA TYR A 46 6.62 13.03 28.82
C TYR A 46 7.87 13.52 29.58
N GLY A 47 8.76 14.23 28.89
CA GLY A 47 10.01 14.79 29.45
C GLY A 47 11.13 13.81 29.71
N TYR A 48 11.02 12.52 29.33
CA TYR A 48 12.12 11.58 29.59
C TYR A 48 12.23 10.38 28.65
N ILE A 49 13.44 9.84 28.58
CA ILE A 49 13.77 8.51 28.05
C ILE A 49 14.52 7.75 29.14
N LYS A 50 14.00 6.59 29.56
CA LYS A 50 14.60 5.72 30.57
C LYS A 50 14.94 4.35 29.97
N TYR A 51 16.10 3.82 30.32
CA TYR A 51 16.56 2.52 29.84
C TYR A 51 16.50 1.51 30.98
N ARG A 52 15.84 0.37 30.75
CA ARG A 52 15.79 -0.75 31.70
C ARG A 52 16.15 -2.05 31.00
N LEU A 53 17.11 -2.78 31.53
CA LEU A 53 17.55 -4.05 30.96
C LEU A 53 17.08 -5.20 31.84
N TYR A 54 16.46 -6.20 31.23
CA TYR A 54 15.92 -7.37 31.92
C TYR A 54 16.63 -8.62 31.43
N ARG A 55 16.90 -9.56 32.33
CA ARG A 55 17.32 -10.93 32.00
C ARG A 55 16.13 -11.79 31.56
N GLU A 56 16.39 -12.96 30.98
CA GLU A 56 15.36 -13.92 30.58
C GLU A 56 14.47 -14.38 31.76
N ASN A 57 15.02 -14.40 32.98
CA ASN A 57 14.29 -14.71 34.21
C ASN A 57 13.40 -13.56 34.74
N GLY A 58 13.45 -12.37 34.12
CA GLY A 58 12.67 -11.20 34.51
C GLY A 58 13.38 -10.22 35.44
N ASP A 59 14.60 -10.52 35.90
CA ASP A 59 15.35 -9.63 36.80
C ASP A 59 15.82 -8.37 36.07
N GLU A 60 15.55 -7.20 36.65
CA GLU A 60 16.08 -5.92 36.19
C GLU A 60 17.54 -5.77 36.61
N ILE A 61 18.40 -5.47 35.64
CA ILE A 61 19.84 -5.23 35.83
C ILE A 61 20.21 -3.86 35.25
N PRO A 62 21.35 -3.28 35.66
CA PRO A 62 21.82 -2.03 35.10
C PRO A 62 21.90 -2.09 33.56
N PRO A 63 21.43 -1.06 32.84
CA PRO A 63 21.32 -1.10 31.39
C PRO A 63 22.67 -1.19 30.68
N ASN A 64 23.78 -0.92 31.35
CA ASN A 64 25.15 -1.03 30.83
C ASN A 64 25.85 -2.37 31.14
N SER A 65 25.11 -3.36 31.63
CA SER A 65 25.69 -4.63 32.10
C SER A 65 26.25 -5.53 31.00
N ILE A 66 25.74 -5.42 29.76
CA ILE A 66 26.17 -6.25 28.61
C ILE A 66 26.98 -5.41 27.61
N GLU A 67 27.88 -6.05 26.85
CA GLU A 67 28.78 -5.34 25.93
C GLU A 67 28.02 -4.49 24.91
N GLN A 68 26.87 -4.99 24.43
CA GLN A 68 26.03 -4.35 23.42
C GLN A 68 25.32 -3.08 23.91
N THR A 69 25.19 -2.88 25.23
CA THR A 69 24.47 -1.74 25.84
C THR A 69 25.36 -0.88 26.74
N LYS A 70 26.68 -1.10 26.73
CA LYS A 70 27.67 -0.29 27.48
C LYS A 70 27.64 1.21 27.15
N TRP A 71 27.15 1.58 25.97
CA TRP A 71 27.01 2.97 25.54
C TRP A 71 25.93 3.73 26.34
N ILE A 72 25.06 3.02 27.06
CA ILE A 72 24.03 3.61 27.92
C ILE A 72 24.67 4.01 29.25
N ASP A 73 24.65 5.30 29.58
CA ASP A 73 25.22 5.84 30.82
C ASP A 73 24.42 5.51 32.10
N GLY A 74 23.22 4.94 31.94
CA GLY A 74 22.32 4.50 33.00
C GLY A 74 21.43 5.60 33.59
N LYS A 75 21.65 6.87 33.24
CA LYS A 75 20.86 7.99 33.78
C LYS A 75 19.63 8.30 32.93
N GLY A 76 19.62 7.87 31.67
CA GLY A 76 18.57 8.23 30.73
C GLY A 76 18.68 9.71 30.33
N VAL A 77 17.68 10.18 29.59
CA VAL A 77 17.63 11.56 29.12
C VAL A 77 16.38 12.22 29.70
N THR A 78 16.51 13.45 30.19
CA THR A 78 15.40 14.28 30.64
C THR A 78 15.36 15.58 29.85
N PHE A 79 14.17 16.03 29.52
CA PHE A 79 13.87 17.24 28.75
C PHE A 79 12.50 17.77 29.20
N ASP A 80 11.95 18.73 28.45
CA ASP A 80 10.68 19.38 28.75
C ASP A 80 9.52 18.37 28.94
N GLU A 81 8.84 18.48 30.08
CA GLU A 81 7.75 17.60 30.50
C GLU A 81 6.49 17.71 29.62
N SER A 82 6.38 18.74 28.77
CA SER A 82 5.27 18.87 27.82
C SER A 82 5.41 18.01 26.56
N VAL A 83 6.60 17.46 26.30
CA VAL A 83 6.91 16.74 25.07
C VAL A 83 7.12 15.25 25.35
N MET A 84 6.55 14.38 24.51
CA MET A 84 6.88 12.96 24.46
C MET A 84 7.47 12.65 23.08
N LEU A 85 8.70 12.14 23.04
CA LEU A 85 9.41 11.89 21.77
C LEU A 85 8.98 10.61 21.05
N ALA A 86 8.16 9.77 21.68
CA ALA A 86 7.57 8.60 21.04
C ALA A 86 6.09 8.83 20.81
N VAL A 87 5.68 8.91 19.55
CA VAL A 87 4.27 9.06 19.18
C VAL A 87 3.68 7.67 18.93
N PRO A 88 2.70 7.24 19.74
CA PRO A 88 2.05 5.95 19.54
C PRO A 88 1.18 5.99 18.28
N CYS A 89 1.26 4.95 17.47
CA CYS A 89 0.37 4.75 16.33
C CYS A 89 0.05 3.24 16.22
N ILE A 90 -1.24 2.93 16.07
CA ILE A 90 -1.76 1.57 15.99
C ILE A 90 -2.75 1.54 14.81
N PHE A 91 -2.44 0.72 13.80
CA PHE A 91 -3.32 0.49 12.65
C PHE A 91 -4.20 -0.73 12.91
N GLY A 92 -5.47 -0.51 13.28
CA GLY A 92 -6.40 -1.58 13.64
C GLY A 92 -5.95 -2.41 14.85
N ASP A 93 -6.78 -3.35 15.29
CA ASP A 93 -6.41 -4.27 16.37
C ASP A 93 -5.95 -5.61 15.82
N SER A 94 -4.84 -6.13 16.35
CA SER A 94 -4.40 -7.49 16.04
C SER A 94 -5.26 -8.51 16.78
N GLU A 95 -5.86 -9.45 16.04
CA GLU A 95 -6.58 -10.58 16.63
C GLU A 95 -5.66 -11.50 17.44
N GLN A 96 -4.39 -11.63 17.01
CA GLN A 96 -3.42 -12.51 17.64
C GLN A 96 -2.75 -11.89 18.89
N TYR A 97 -2.52 -10.57 18.90
CA TYR A 97 -1.74 -9.91 19.95
C TYR A 97 -2.44 -8.65 20.48
N LYS A 98 -2.93 -8.73 21.72
CA LYS A 98 -3.54 -7.59 22.42
C LYS A 98 -2.58 -6.38 22.47
N GLY A 99 -3.09 -5.20 22.08
CA GLY A 99 -2.35 -3.93 22.11
C GLY A 99 -1.36 -3.74 20.96
N ARG A 100 -1.51 -4.50 19.87
CA ARG A 100 -0.74 -4.33 18.63
C ARG A 100 -1.63 -3.99 17.46
N GLY A 101 -1.05 -3.29 16.48
CA GLY A 101 -1.64 -3.07 15.17
C GLY A 101 -1.92 -4.39 14.46
N GLY A 102 -3.08 -4.47 13.82
CA GLY A 102 -3.44 -5.56 12.92
C GLY A 102 -2.61 -5.55 11.64
N ASN A 103 -2.58 -6.68 10.94
CA ASN A 103 -2.05 -6.70 9.58
C ASN A 103 -3.09 -6.06 8.66
N ILE A 104 -2.67 -5.19 7.72
CA ILE A 104 -3.59 -4.59 6.74
C ILE A 104 -4.17 -5.67 5.80
N PHE A 105 -3.45 -6.78 5.61
CA PHE A 105 -3.88 -7.94 4.83
C PHE A 105 -4.50 -9.05 5.68
N ASP A 106 -4.87 -8.77 6.93
CA ASP A 106 -5.50 -9.78 7.79
C ASP A 106 -6.84 -10.23 7.17
N GLY A 107 -7.11 -11.54 7.19
CA GLY A 107 -8.28 -12.14 6.54
C GLY A 107 -8.23 -12.22 5.00
N LYS A 108 -7.14 -11.76 4.35
CA LYS A 108 -6.95 -11.83 2.88
C LYS A 108 -5.97 -12.91 2.43
N THR A 109 -5.39 -13.67 3.36
CA THR A 109 -4.36 -14.67 3.04
C THR A 109 -4.87 -15.72 2.06
N ASP A 110 -6.10 -16.22 2.26
CA ASP A 110 -6.71 -17.20 1.36
C ASP A 110 -6.94 -16.64 -0.05
N ASP A 111 -7.27 -15.35 -0.17
CA ASP A 111 -7.44 -14.68 -1.48
C ASP A 111 -6.10 -14.63 -2.23
N PHE A 112 -5.00 -14.29 -1.52
CA PHE A 112 -3.65 -14.26 -2.11
C PHE A 112 -3.15 -15.66 -2.47
N ASP A 113 -3.43 -16.67 -1.65
CA ASP A 113 -3.10 -18.06 -1.96
C ASP A 113 -3.85 -18.54 -3.22
N ALA A 114 -5.12 -18.15 -3.38
CA ALA A 114 -5.90 -18.44 -4.59
C ALA A 114 -5.35 -17.72 -5.83
N LEU A 115 -4.88 -16.48 -5.70
CA LEU A 115 -4.22 -15.75 -6.78
C LEU A 115 -2.92 -16.44 -7.22
N ASP A 116 -2.09 -16.85 -6.26
CA ASP A 116 -0.84 -17.56 -6.52
C ASP A 116 -1.09 -18.92 -7.19
N GLU A 117 -2.14 -19.62 -6.78
CA GLU A 117 -2.57 -20.87 -7.42
C GLU A 117 -3.04 -20.63 -8.86
N ALA A 118 -3.90 -19.64 -9.11
CA ALA A 118 -4.42 -19.32 -10.44
C ALA A 118 -3.28 -18.99 -11.43
N TRP A 119 -2.30 -18.19 -11.00
CA TRP A 119 -1.12 -17.88 -11.80
C TRP A 119 -0.24 -19.12 -12.06
N SER A 120 -0.05 -19.95 -11.04
CA SER A 120 0.75 -21.17 -11.13
C SER A 120 0.14 -22.17 -12.11
N GLN A 121 -1.18 -22.38 -12.05
CA GLN A 121 -1.91 -23.25 -12.98
C GLN A 121 -1.82 -22.74 -14.42
N TRP A 122 -1.96 -21.42 -14.64
CA TRP A 122 -1.81 -20.84 -15.97
C TRP A 122 -0.39 -21.03 -16.52
N MET A 123 0.63 -20.77 -15.71
CA MET A 123 2.02 -20.97 -16.11
C MET A 123 2.35 -22.43 -16.40
N ASP A 124 1.80 -23.37 -15.63
CA ASP A 124 1.97 -24.79 -15.90
C ASP A 124 1.28 -25.23 -17.20
N ALA A 125 0.05 -24.78 -17.44
CA ALA A 125 -0.66 -25.02 -18.69
C ALA A 125 0.13 -24.50 -19.90
N LEU A 126 0.73 -23.30 -19.80
CA LEU A 126 1.57 -22.74 -20.87
C LEU A 126 2.82 -23.58 -21.11
N ARG A 127 3.46 -24.10 -20.05
CA ARG A 127 4.61 -25.01 -20.19
C ARG A 127 4.21 -26.34 -20.82
N ALA A 128 3.07 -26.90 -20.42
CA ALA A 128 2.54 -28.16 -20.94
C ALA A 128 2.06 -28.05 -22.40
N ALA A 129 1.59 -26.87 -22.80
CA ALA A 129 1.05 -26.60 -24.13
C ALA A 129 2.09 -26.29 -25.21
N ARG A 130 3.37 -26.50 -24.92
CA ARG A 130 4.41 -26.51 -25.94
C ARG A 130 4.07 -27.56 -27.00
N SER A 131 4.23 -27.19 -28.27
CA SER A 131 3.95 -28.09 -29.39
C SER A 131 4.75 -29.39 -29.30
N LYS A 132 4.08 -30.50 -29.57
CA LYS A 132 4.68 -31.83 -29.66
C LYS A 132 4.62 -32.30 -31.10
N SER A 133 5.77 -32.60 -31.68
CA SER A 133 5.87 -33.11 -33.04
C SER A 133 5.96 -34.63 -33.01
N TYR A 134 4.97 -35.32 -33.58
CA TYR A 134 4.98 -36.76 -33.79
C TYR A 134 5.51 -37.03 -35.20
N ILE A 135 6.65 -37.73 -35.28
CA ILE A 135 7.35 -37.98 -36.55
C ILE A 135 7.48 -39.50 -36.73
N PRO A 136 6.94 -40.07 -37.83
CA PRO A 136 7.16 -41.47 -38.18
C PRO A 136 8.65 -41.80 -38.33
N GLU A 137 9.07 -42.99 -37.91
CA GLU A 137 10.48 -43.42 -37.93
C GLU A 137 11.17 -43.24 -39.29
N CYS A 138 10.43 -43.40 -40.39
CA CYS A 138 10.94 -43.21 -41.75
C CYS A 138 11.29 -41.75 -42.09
N LEU A 139 10.74 -40.77 -41.35
CA LEU A 139 10.96 -39.33 -41.54
C LEU A 139 11.89 -38.73 -40.47
N LEU A 140 12.47 -39.56 -39.59
CA LEU A 140 13.39 -39.09 -38.57
C LEU A 140 14.72 -38.63 -39.20
N PRO A 141 15.30 -37.52 -38.72
CA PRO A 141 16.60 -37.05 -39.19
C PRO A 141 17.68 -38.10 -38.87
N ARG A 142 18.46 -38.46 -39.88
CA ARG A 142 19.55 -39.45 -39.78
C ARG A 142 20.90 -38.77 -39.97
N ASN A 143 21.90 -39.30 -39.30
CA ASN A 143 23.27 -38.84 -39.46
C ASN A 143 23.75 -39.19 -40.89
N PRO A 144 24.22 -38.21 -41.69
CA PRO A 144 24.66 -38.43 -43.07
C PRO A 144 25.77 -39.47 -43.21
N ASP A 145 26.65 -39.59 -42.21
CA ASP A 145 27.84 -40.43 -42.27
C ASP A 145 27.60 -41.86 -41.75
N THR A 146 26.67 -42.04 -40.81
CA THR A 146 26.44 -43.32 -40.12
C THR A 146 25.07 -43.92 -40.37
N GLY A 147 24.12 -43.16 -40.96
CA GLY A 147 22.75 -43.61 -41.23
C GLY A 147 21.88 -43.83 -39.99
N MET A 148 22.43 -43.63 -38.78
CA MET A 148 21.69 -43.80 -37.53
C MET A 148 20.76 -42.63 -37.26
N ILE A 149 19.63 -42.91 -36.60
CA ILE A 149 18.66 -41.88 -36.17
C ILE A 149 19.30 -40.96 -35.14
N ILE A 150 19.20 -39.64 -35.36
CA ILE A 150 19.70 -38.62 -34.45
C ILE A 150 18.72 -38.50 -33.29
N LYS A 151 19.18 -38.83 -32.07
CA LYS A 151 18.33 -38.77 -30.87
C LYS A 151 17.81 -37.35 -30.62
N PRO A 152 16.55 -37.23 -30.15
CA PRO A 152 15.98 -35.94 -29.77
C PRO A 152 16.79 -35.28 -28.64
N ASN A 153 16.87 -33.95 -28.66
CA ASN A 153 17.53 -33.14 -27.64
C ASN A 153 16.50 -32.15 -27.05
N ALA A 154 16.63 -31.84 -25.77
CA ALA A 154 15.75 -30.94 -25.02
C ALA A 154 15.72 -29.50 -25.57
N PHE A 155 16.69 -29.08 -26.40
CA PHE A 155 16.75 -27.74 -26.98
C PHE A 155 16.33 -27.68 -28.46
N ASP A 156 16.87 -28.54 -29.34
CA ASP A 156 16.67 -28.43 -30.80
C ASP A 156 15.60 -29.38 -31.37
N ASN A 157 15.55 -30.63 -30.91
CA ASN A 157 14.79 -31.69 -31.58
C ASN A 157 13.83 -32.36 -30.60
N ARG A 158 12.72 -31.69 -30.25
CA ARG A 158 11.65 -32.28 -29.44
C ARG A 158 10.62 -32.94 -30.34
N TYR A 159 10.87 -34.21 -30.69
CA TYR A 159 9.90 -35.02 -31.40
C TYR A 159 9.64 -36.33 -30.65
N ILE A 160 8.46 -36.89 -30.86
CA ILE A 160 8.06 -38.21 -30.38
C ILE A 160 8.02 -39.12 -31.62
N SER A 161 8.82 -40.18 -31.61
CA SER A 161 8.85 -41.14 -32.72
C SER A 161 7.58 -41.99 -32.73
N THR A 162 6.91 -42.09 -33.87
CA THR A 162 5.75 -42.97 -34.08
C THR A 162 6.10 -44.09 -35.06
N ASN A 163 5.37 -45.21 -34.98
CA ASN A 163 5.54 -46.32 -35.91
C ASN A 163 5.10 -45.92 -37.32
N ASN A 164 5.75 -46.49 -38.33
CA ASN A 164 5.36 -46.30 -39.72
C ASN A 164 4.09 -47.10 -40.05
N ASP A 165 3.20 -46.50 -40.83
CA ASP A 165 2.14 -47.21 -41.53
C ASP A 165 2.74 -47.95 -42.73
N MET A 166 2.55 -49.27 -42.76
CA MET A 166 3.09 -50.19 -43.76
C MET A 166 2.03 -50.70 -44.76
N SER A 167 0.81 -50.16 -44.70
CA SER A 167 -0.25 -50.50 -45.67
C SER A 167 0.03 -49.88 -47.06
N GLU A 168 -0.46 -50.51 -48.13
CA GLU A 168 -0.23 -50.03 -49.52
C GLU A 168 -0.81 -48.63 -49.79
N THR A 169 -1.80 -48.21 -49.01
CA THR A 169 -2.41 -46.87 -49.04
C THR A 169 -1.96 -45.98 -47.87
N GLY A 170 -1.01 -46.44 -47.05
CA GLY A 170 -0.54 -45.76 -45.85
C GLY A 170 0.16 -44.45 -46.16
N CYS A 171 -0.14 -43.41 -45.38
CA CYS A 171 0.45 -42.08 -45.57
C CYS A 171 1.16 -41.62 -44.28
N ASN A 172 2.47 -41.84 -44.21
CA ASN A 172 3.30 -41.39 -43.11
C ASN A 172 3.47 -39.86 -43.17
N LYS A 173 2.86 -39.14 -42.24
CA LYS A 173 2.94 -37.67 -42.12
C LYS A 173 3.44 -37.26 -40.75
N ILE A 174 4.11 -36.10 -40.70
CA ILE A 174 4.45 -35.45 -39.45
C ILE A 174 3.17 -34.81 -38.90
N THR A 175 2.82 -35.14 -37.66
CA THR A 175 1.67 -34.56 -36.96
C THR A 175 2.18 -33.63 -35.87
N LEU A 176 1.77 -32.37 -35.92
CA LEU A 176 2.03 -31.41 -34.85
C LEU A 176 0.78 -31.31 -33.99
N ASP A 177 0.92 -31.64 -32.71
CA ASP A 177 -0.13 -31.49 -31.72
C ASP A 177 0.21 -30.29 -30.84
N GLN A 178 -0.62 -29.24 -30.93
CA GLN A 178 -0.53 -28.07 -30.08
C GLN A 178 -1.87 -27.94 -29.35
N PRO A 179 -1.91 -28.21 -28.04
CA PRO A 179 -3.14 -28.08 -27.28
C PRO A 179 -3.55 -26.61 -27.21
N ASN A 180 -4.84 -26.36 -27.36
CA ASN A 180 -5.41 -25.03 -27.23
C ASN A 180 -5.47 -24.64 -25.75
N ILE A 181 -4.84 -23.53 -25.37
CA ILE A 181 -4.92 -23.00 -24.01
C ILE A 181 -6.15 -22.09 -23.94
N PRO A 182 -7.08 -22.29 -22.99
CA PRO A 182 -8.20 -21.37 -22.77
C PRO A 182 -7.70 -20.08 -22.08
N HIS A 183 -6.97 -19.26 -22.83
CA HIS A 183 -6.35 -18.03 -22.34
C HIS A 183 -7.34 -17.08 -21.67
N GLU A 184 -8.52 -16.94 -22.25
CA GLU A 184 -9.57 -16.07 -21.71
C GLU A 184 -10.00 -16.54 -20.32
N SER A 185 -10.26 -17.83 -20.13
CA SER A 185 -10.68 -18.36 -18.82
C SER A 185 -9.62 -18.13 -17.74
N TYR A 186 -8.34 -18.37 -18.04
CA TYR A 186 -7.26 -18.10 -17.07
C TYR A 186 -7.11 -16.62 -16.75
N LEU A 187 -7.21 -15.74 -17.75
CA LEU A 187 -7.17 -14.30 -17.54
C LEU A 187 -8.32 -13.83 -16.65
N GLN A 188 -9.53 -14.32 -16.90
CA GLN A 188 -10.71 -13.99 -16.10
C GLN A 188 -10.54 -14.46 -14.65
N THR A 189 -10.08 -15.70 -14.43
CA THR A 189 -9.79 -16.21 -13.08
C THR A 189 -8.73 -15.39 -12.36
N TYR A 190 -7.65 -15.01 -13.05
CA TYR A 190 -6.59 -14.16 -12.49
C TYR A 190 -7.12 -12.78 -12.09
N ILE A 191 -7.92 -12.13 -12.95
CA ILE A 191 -8.50 -10.81 -12.66
C ILE A 191 -9.44 -10.91 -11.46
N THR A 192 -10.31 -11.92 -11.40
CA THR A 192 -11.23 -12.11 -10.26
C THR A 192 -10.48 -12.36 -8.96
N ALA A 193 -9.46 -13.21 -8.94
CA ALA A 193 -8.67 -13.47 -7.74
C ALA A 193 -7.92 -12.21 -7.27
N LEU A 194 -7.35 -11.45 -8.21
CA LEU A 194 -6.66 -10.20 -7.91
C LEU A 194 -7.63 -9.14 -7.36
N ASP A 195 -8.83 -9.04 -7.92
CA ASP A 195 -9.85 -8.12 -7.42
C ASP A 195 -10.27 -8.44 -5.98
N LEU A 196 -10.47 -9.73 -5.65
CA LEU A 196 -10.74 -10.17 -4.28
C LEU A 196 -9.61 -9.80 -3.31
N CYS A 197 -8.34 -9.96 -3.72
CA CYS A 197 -7.18 -9.58 -2.90
C CYS A 197 -7.18 -8.09 -2.55
N LEU A 198 -7.53 -7.23 -3.52
CA LEU A 198 -7.44 -5.78 -3.39
C LEU A 198 -8.69 -5.17 -2.77
N GLN A 199 -9.83 -5.86 -2.82
CA GLN A 199 -11.10 -5.39 -2.32
C GLN A 199 -11.01 -4.96 -0.85
N GLY A 200 -11.35 -3.70 -0.58
CA GLY A 200 -11.31 -3.10 0.75
C GLY A 200 -9.93 -2.60 1.19
N ILE A 201 -8.89 -2.75 0.38
CA ILE A 201 -7.55 -2.20 0.67
C ILE A 201 -7.24 -1.07 -0.31
N ILE A 202 -7.30 -1.35 -1.61
CA ILE A 202 -6.99 -0.39 -2.67
C ILE A 202 -7.84 -0.72 -3.89
N SER A 203 -8.29 0.29 -4.64
CA SER A 203 -9.01 0.00 -5.87
C SER A 203 -8.03 -0.49 -6.94
N PRO A 204 -8.39 -1.50 -7.75
CA PRO A 204 -7.58 -1.93 -8.89
C PRO A 204 -7.24 -0.78 -9.85
N SER A 205 -8.14 0.20 -9.99
CA SER A 205 -7.92 1.43 -10.77
C SER A 205 -6.71 2.24 -10.29
N THR A 206 -6.42 2.23 -8.98
CA THR A 206 -5.25 2.93 -8.42
C THR A 206 -3.92 2.28 -8.87
N LEU A 207 -3.95 1.00 -9.21
CA LEU A 207 -2.81 0.27 -9.80
C LEU A 207 -2.78 0.38 -11.33
N GLY A 208 -3.69 1.14 -11.94
CA GLY A 208 -3.83 1.23 -13.40
C GLY A 208 -4.43 -0.02 -14.04
N ILE A 209 -5.10 -0.87 -13.26
CA ILE A 209 -5.74 -2.09 -13.75
C ILE A 209 -7.16 -1.74 -14.20
N ASP A 210 -7.42 -1.86 -15.50
CA ASP A 210 -8.72 -1.56 -16.09
C ASP A 210 -9.67 -2.76 -15.98
N VAL A 211 -10.43 -2.83 -14.88
CA VAL A 211 -11.44 -3.88 -14.62
C VAL A 211 -12.78 -3.63 -15.33
N LYS A 212 -12.91 -2.51 -16.09
CA LYS A 212 -14.18 -2.07 -16.71
C LYS A 212 -14.83 -3.09 -17.65
N LYS A 213 -14.12 -4.12 -18.09
CA LYS A 213 -14.65 -5.15 -18.99
C LYS A 213 -15.48 -6.23 -18.30
N MET A 214 -15.41 -6.36 -16.97
CA MET A 214 -15.99 -7.52 -16.27
C MET A 214 -17.18 -7.22 -15.36
N ASP A 215 -17.27 -6.01 -14.79
CA ASP A 215 -18.25 -5.74 -13.73
C ASP A 215 -19.46 -4.90 -14.17
N ASN A 216 -20.61 -5.23 -13.58
CA ASN A 216 -21.82 -4.44 -13.67
C ASN A 216 -21.64 -3.14 -12.86
N ALA A 217 -22.19 -2.00 -13.32
CA ALA A 217 -21.92 -0.68 -12.73
C ALA A 217 -22.25 -0.57 -11.23
N GLU A 218 -23.14 -1.42 -10.71
CA GLU A 218 -23.53 -1.49 -9.30
C GLU A 218 -22.48 -2.20 -8.43
N ALA A 219 -21.88 -3.28 -8.93
CA ALA A 219 -20.79 -4.00 -8.26
C ALA A 219 -19.53 -3.13 -8.14
N GLN A 220 -19.24 -2.34 -9.17
CA GLN A 220 -18.14 -1.37 -9.15
C GLN A 220 -18.35 -0.30 -8.07
N ARG A 221 -19.58 0.22 -7.92
CA ARG A 221 -19.93 1.22 -6.90
C ARG A 221 -19.83 0.68 -5.47
N GLU A 222 -20.24 -0.56 -5.22
CA GLU A 222 -20.10 -1.17 -3.89
C GLU A 222 -18.64 -1.39 -3.52
N LYS A 223 -17.82 -1.88 -4.46
CA LYS A 223 -16.37 -2.08 -4.25
C LYS A 223 -15.63 -0.76 -4.01
N GLU A 224 -15.97 0.28 -4.76
CA GLU A 224 -15.43 1.62 -4.55
C GLU A 224 -15.84 2.17 -3.18
N LYS A 225 -17.09 1.97 -2.77
CA LYS A 225 -17.59 2.42 -1.46
C LYS A 225 -16.88 1.74 -0.28
N THR A 226 -16.64 0.43 -0.35
CA THR A 226 -15.91 -0.30 0.69
C THR A 226 -14.46 0.19 0.81
N THR A 227 -13.82 0.44 -0.34
CA THR A 227 -12.43 0.95 -0.39
C THR A 227 -12.33 2.40 0.10
N LEU A 228 -13.33 3.23 -0.19
CA LEU A 228 -13.44 4.59 0.34
C LEU A 228 -13.54 4.60 1.86
N TYR A 229 -14.28 3.65 2.45
CA TYR A 229 -14.45 3.57 3.90
C TYR A 229 -13.15 3.17 4.62
N THR A 230 -12.46 2.15 4.15
CA THR A 230 -11.16 1.73 4.72
C THR A 230 -10.09 2.79 4.49
N ARG A 231 -10.07 3.44 3.33
CA ARG A 231 -9.21 4.62 3.08
C ARG A 231 -9.53 5.74 4.06
N GLY A 232 -10.80 6.08 4.26
CA GLY A 232 -11.21 7.15 5.18
C GLY A 232 -10.67 6.92 6.59
N ASN A 233 -10.80 5.70 7.10
CA ASN A 233 -10.25 5.33 8.41
C ASN A 233 -8.72 5.46 8.47
N LEU A 234 -8.01 5.04 7.42
CA LEU A 234 -6.55 5.17 7.36
C LEU A 234 -6.11 6.63 7.24
N VAL A 235 -6.79 7.43 6.41
CA VAL A 235 -6.52 8.85 6.23
C VAL A 235 -6.72 9.58 7.55
N GLN A 236 -7.87 9.38 8.22
CA GLN A 236 -8.15 9.99 9.51
C GLN A 236 -7.07 9.62 10.54
N LEU A 237 -6.69 8.34 10.63
CA LEU A 237 -5.64 7.91 11.55
C LEU A 237 -4.32 8.63 11.25
N VAL A 238 -3.95 8.75 9.97
CA VAL A 238 -2.72 9.43 9.55
C VAL A 238 -2.80 10.93 9.84
N GLU A 239 -3.93 11.57 9.60
CA GLU A 239 -4.19 12.98 9.95
C GLU A 239 -4.08 13.23 11.45
N GLU A 240 -4.44 12.25 12.29
CA GLU A 240 -4.32 12.34 13.75
C GLU A 240 -2.86 12.16 14.22
N PHE A 241 -2.15 11.11 13.77
CA PHE A 241 -0.82 10.80 14.35
C PHE A 241 0.34 11.57 13.70
N MET A 242 0.27 11.88 12.40
CA MET A 242 1.40 12.48 11.70
C MET A 242 1.75 13.90 12.17
N PRO A 243 0.80 14.80 12.49
CA PRO A 243 1.14 16.09 13.06
C PRO A 243 1.90 15.97 14.37
N GLU A 244 1.47 15.05 15.25
CA GLU A 244 2.17 14.76 16.51
C GLU A 244 3.56 14.17 16.26
N LEU A 245 3.72 13.30 15.25
CA LEU A 245 5.03 12.75 14.87
C LEU A 245 5.99 13.84 14.38
N VAL A 246 5.52 14.74 13.50
CA VAL A 246 6.32 15.86 13.00
C VAL A 246 6.70 16.80 14.13
N LYS A 247 5.76 17.12 15.02
CA LYS A 247 5.99 17.93 16.22
C LYS A 247 7.05 17.29 17.13
N ALA A 248 6.93 15.99 17.43
CA ALA A 248 7.90 15.25 18.22
C ALA A 248 9.30 15.24 17.57
N ALA A 249 9.37 15.09 16.24
CA ALA A 249 10.63 15.13 15.50
C ALA A 249 11.30 16.50 15.55
N VAL A 250 10.54 17.58 15.34
CA VAL A 250 11.05 18.97 15.40
C VAL A 250 11.47 19.33 16.83
N CYS A 251 10.66 19.01 17.83
CA CYS A 251 11.03 19.21 19.24
C CYS A 251 12.26 18.37 19.62
N GLY A 252 12.37 17.14 19.13
CA GLY A 252 13.55 16.29 19.31
C GLY A 252 14.82 16.93 18.74
N TYR A 253 14.73 17.54 17.55
CA TYR A 253 15.82 18.31 16.97
C TYR A 253 16.19 19.54 17.82
N GLN A 254 15.21 20.31 18.28
CA GLN A 254 15.43 21.47 19.17
C GLN A 254 16.12 21.05 20.47
N ILE A 255 15.66 19.96 21.10
CA ILE A 255 16.27 19.39 22.31
C ILE A 255 17.72 18.97 22.05
N TRP A 256 17.97 18.27 20.94
CA TRP A 256 19.31 17.81 20.56
C TRP A 256 20.29 18.99 20.40
N HIS A 257 19.83 20.08 19.79
CA HIS A 257 20.63 21.29 19.57
C HIS A 257 20.57 22.30 20.72
N LYS A 258 19.87 22.00 21.82
CA LYS A 258 19.67 22.91 22.98
C LYS A 258 19.06 24.26 22.57
N MET A 259 18.14 24.23 21.62
CA MET A 259 17.34 25.38 21.21
C MET A 259 16.08 25.50 22.08
N ASP A 260 15.46 26.67 22.06
CA ASP A 260 14.13 26.85 22.65
C ASP A 260 13.11 25.91 21.99
N ILE A 261 12.25 25.32 22.80
CA ILE A 261 11.25 24.35 22.34
C ILE A 261 10.04 25.14 21.84
N ILE A 262 9.87 25.13 20.52
CA ILE A 262 8.77 25.80 19.84
C ILE A 262 8.07 24.73 19.01
N PRO A 263 6.97 24.15 19.52
CA PRO A 263 6.22 23.13 18.79
C PRO A 263 5.63 23.71 17.49
N PRO A 264 5.86 23.09 16.32
CA PRO A 264 5.26 23.55 15.08
C PRO A 264 3.76 23.24 15.05
N THR A 265 2.97 24.11 14.42
CA THR A 265 1.62 23.78 13.97
C THR A 265 1.73 23.09 12.62
N VAL A 266 1.25 21.85 12.54
CA VAL A 266 1.35 21.01 11.34
C VAL A 266 -0.06 20.67 10.88
N ALA A 267 -0.38 21.02 9.64
CA ALA A 267 -1.57 20.58 8.94
C ALA A 267 -1.15 19.63 7.81
N ILE A 268 -1.90 18.53 7.65
CA ILE A 268 -1.66 17.53 6.61
C ILE A 268 -2.89 17.49 5.75
N ASN A 269 -2.70 17.73 4.46
CA ASN A 269 -3.78 17.70 3.50
C ASN A 269 -3.59 16.47 2.62
N PHE A 270 -4.58 15.60 2.61
CA PHE A 270 -4.68 14.53 1.63
C PHE A 270 -5.40 15.06 0.39
N GLY A 271 -4.88 14.74 -0.80
CA GLY A 271 -5.64 14.99 -2.02
C GLY A 271 -6.91 14.14 -2.05
N GLU A 272 -7.95 14.65 -2.71
CA GLU A 272 -9.16 13.89 -2.97
C GLU A 272 -8.84 12.59 -3.72
N TYR A 273 -9.62 11.54 -3.41
CA TYR A 273 -9.52 10.28 -4.14
C TYR A 273 -9.95 10.56 -5.57
N ALA A 274 -9.03 10.51 -6.53
CA ALA A 274 -9.32 10.70 -7.94
C ALA A 274 -10.15 9.54 -8.49
N ASN A 275 -11.43 9.46 -8.10
CA ASN A 275 -12.47 8.80 -8.85
C ASN A 275 -13.81 9.50 -8.56
N PRO A 276 -14.33 10.32 -9.50
CA PRO A 276 -13.98 10.36 -10.92
C PRO A 276 -12.58 10.96 -11.18
N SER A 277 -11.96 10.59 -12.31
CA SER A 277 -10.75 11.27 -12.77
C SER A 277 -11.03 12.77 -12.92
N PHE A 278 -10.01 13.63 -12.79
CA PHE A 278 -10.18 15.08 -13.00
C PHE A 278 -10.89 15.38 -14.34
N GLU A 279 -10.59 14.60 -15.39
CA GLU A 279 -11.28 14.68 -16.68
C GLU A 279 -12.79 14.40 -16.59
N ALA A 280 -13.19 13.39 -15.83
CA ALA A 280 -14.60 13.06 -15.61
C ALA A 280 -15.32 14.08 -14.71
N VAL A 281 -14.62 14.65 -13.71
CA VAL A 281 -15.13 15.77 -12.91
C VAL A 281 -15.33 16.99 -13.79
N VAL A 282 -14.34 17.36 -14.62
CA VAL A 282 -14.43 18.44 -15.59
C VAL A 282 -15.61 18.23 -16.54
N GLU A 283 -15.79 17.03 -17.09
CA GLU A 283 -16.92 16.74 -17.98
C GLU A 283 -18.27 16.93 -17.28
N THR A 284 -18.37 16.49 -16.01
CA THR A 284 -19.60 16.57 -15.21
C THR A 284 -19.92 18.00 -14.80
N VAL A 285 -18.94 18.72 -14.26
CA VAL A 285 -19.05 20.14 -13.86
C VAL A 285 -19.34 21.02 -15.07
N THR A 286 -18.70 20.75 -16.22
CA THR A 286 -18.97 21.51 -17.46
C THR A 286 -20.42 21.32 -17.91
N LYS A 287 -20.95 20.09 -17.90
CA LYS A 287 -22.36 19.82 -18.23
C LYS A 287 -23.31 20.45 -17.22
N ALA A 288 -23.01 20.38 -15.92
CA ALA A 288 -23.82 20.99 -14.87
C ALA A 288 -23.87 22.52 -14.98
N LYS A 289 -22.73 23.16 -15.28
CA LYS A 289 -22.65 24.61 -15.52
C LYS A 289 -23.41 25.03 -16.77
N GLN A 290 -23.24 24.31 -17.89
CA GLN A 290 -23.99 24.57 -19.12
C GLN A 290 -25.50 24.36 -18.94
N GLY A 291 -25.90 23.40 -18.11
CA GLY A 291 -27.30 23.16 -17.73
C GLY A 291 -27.89 24.19 -16.77
N GLY A 292 -27.09 25.14 -16.26
CA GLY A 292 -27.53 26.14 -15.28
C GLY A 292 -27.81 25.60 -13.88
N ILE A 293 -27.31 24.39 -13.58
CA ILE A 293 -27.56 23.68 -12.32
C ILE A 293 -26.54 24.07 -11.24
N MET A 294 -25.35 24.54 -11.65
CA MET A 294 -24.21 24.79 -10.76
C MET A 294 -23.65 26.21 -10.93
N SER A 295 -23.37 26.90 -9.83
CA SER A 295 -22.76 28.24 -9.83
C SER A 295 -21.26 28.19 -10.12
N THR A 296 -20.64 29.33 -10.44
CA THR A 296 -19.19 29.40 -10.68
C THR A 296 -18.38 29.06 -9.42
N GLU A 297 -18.86 29.43 -8.24
CA GLU A 297 -18.28 29.06 -6.94
C GLU A 297 -18.29 27.55 -6.75
N SER A 298 -19.45 26.92 -6.96
CA SER A 298 -19.60 25.48 -6.81
C SER A 298 -18.76 24.71 -7.84
N CYS A 299 -18.60 25.26 -9.06
CA CYS A 299 -17.71 24.67 -10.07
C CYS A 299 -16.24 24.71 -9.64
N VAL A 300 -15.78 25.82 -9.06
CA VAL A 300 -14.38 25.95 -8.60
C VAL A 300 -14.14 25.06 -7.39
N GLU A 301 -15.11 24.97 -6.47
CA GLU A 301 -15.05 24.08 -5.32
C GLU A 301 -15.01 22.61 -5.73
N GLU A 302 -15.90 22.16 -6.63
CA GLU A 302 -15.94 20.76 -7.09
C GLU A 302 -14.73 20.38 -7.96
N LEU A 303 -14.12 21.33 -8.69
CA LEU A 303 -12.95 21.05 -9.52
C LEU A 303 -11.65 20.99 -8.72
N TYR A 304 -11.52 21.84 -7.71
CA TYR A 304 -10.25 22.05 -7.02
C TYR A 304 -10.28 21.66 -5.55
N GLY A 305 -11.46 21.45 -4.94
CA GLY A 305 -11.66 20.90 -3.60
C GLY A 305 -10.61 21.35 -2.59
N ASP A 306 -9.93 20.38 -2.00
CA ASP A 306 -8.82 20.58 -1.05
C ASP A 306 -7.45 20.76 -1.71
N SER A 307 -7.35 20.67 -3.04
CA SER A 307 -6.07 20.85 -3.77
C SER A 307 -5.58 22.31 -3.77
N LYS A 308 -6.47 23.25 -3.45
CA LYS A 308 -6.22 24.69 -3.37
C LYS A 308 -6.83 25.26 -2.09
N ASP A 309 -6.16 26.24 -1.52
CA ASP A 309 -6.62 26.98 -0.36
C ASP A 309 -7.83 27.88 -0.70
N SER A 310 -8.63 28.17 0.33
CA SER A 310 -9.84 28.97 0.19
C SER A 310 -9.58 30.35 -0.42
N GLU A 311 -8.46 30.98 -0.07
CA GLU A 311 -8.07 32.29 -0.59
C GLU A 311 -7.82 32.24 -2.12
N TRP A 312 -7.17 31.19 -2.61
CA TRP A 312 -6.97 30.98 -4.04
C TRP A 312 -8.29 30.73 -4.77
N LYS A 313 -9.19 29.92 -4.18
CA LYS A 313 -10.51 29.61 -4.77
C LYS A 313 -11.37 30.87 -4.90
N GLU A 314 -11.37 31.75 -3.90
CA GLU A 314 -12.06 33.04 -3.96
C GLU A 314 -11.51 33.95 -5.06
N GLN A 315 -10.18 34.01 -5.22
CA GLN A 315 -9.54 34.78 -6.29
C GLN A 315 -9.88 34.24 -7.68
N GLU A 316 -9.91 32.92 -7.86
CA GLU A 316 -10.26 32.30 -9.14
C GLU A 316 -11.73 32.53 -9.51
N VAL A 317 -12.64 32.43 -8.54
CA VAL A 317 -14.06 32.80 -8.72
C VAL A 317 -14.18 34.26 -9.16
N ALA A 318 -13.46 35.18 -8.50
CA ALA A 318 -13.50 36.60 -8.83
C ALA A 318 -12.98 36.85 -10.26
N ARG A 319 -11.90 36.18 -10.68
CA ARG A 319 -11.38 36.29 -12.06
C ARG A 319 -12.40 35.79 -13.08
N LEU A 320 -13.01 34.63 -12.83
CA LEU A 320 -14.00 34.03 -13.73
C LEU A 320 -15.27 34.87 -13.84
N LYS A 321 -15.74 35.49 -12.75
CA LYS A 321 -16.89 36.42 -12.80
C LYS A 321 -16.57 37.69 -13.57
N ALA A 322 -15.36 38.23 -13.40
CA ALA A 322 -14.90 39.40 -14.15
C ALA A 322 -14.79 39.11 -15.66
N GLU A 323 -14.25 37.95 -16.05
CA GLU A 323 -14.20 37.49 -17.45
C GLU A 323 -15.59 37.29 -18.05
N GLN A 324 -16.56 36.85 -17.25
CA GLN A 324 -17.96 36.68 -17.66
C GLN A 324 -18.76 37.99 -17.68
N GLY A 325 -18.15 39.13 -17.33
CA GLY A 325 -18.81 40.43 -17.29
C GLY A 325 -19.82 40.58 -16.15
N VAL A 326 -19.82 39.68 -15.18
CA VAL A 326 -20.63 39.78 -13.96
C VAL A 326 -19.89 40.70 -12.99
N GLN A 327 -20.07 42.01 -13.14
CA GLN A 327 -19.67 42.95 -12.11
C GLN A 327 -20.58 42.78 -10.89
N ASN A 328 -19.99 42.71 -9.70
CA ASN A 328 -20.73 42.85 -8.45
C ASN A 328 -21.46 44.19 -8.50
N MET A 329 -22.78 44.18 -8.69
CA MET A 329 -23.60 45.29 -8.25
C MET A 329 -23.67 45.20 -6.74
N ASP A 330 -22.84 45.99 -6.06
CA ASP A 330 -23.02 46.26 -4.64
C ASP A 330 -24.45 46.78 -4.44
N SER A 331 -25.28 45.96 -3.79
CA SER A 331 -26.56 46.37 -3.25
C SER A 331 -26.34 47.28 -2.04
N SER A 332 -25.91 48.51 -2.30
CA SER A 332 -25.83 49.56 -1.29
C SER A 332 -26.24 50.90 -1.89
N SER A 333 -27.54 51.04 -2.22
CA SER A 333 -28.07 52.36 -2.56
C SER A 333 -29.59 52.51 -2.43
N MET A 334 -30.30 51.84 -1.50
CA MET A 334 -31.72 52.16 -1.20
C MET A 334 -32.11 51.87 0.26
N ALA A 335 -31.49 52.57 1.22
CA ALA A 335 -31.97 52.62 2.60
C ALA A 335 -31.61 53.94 3.33
N ASP A 336 -31.51 55.06 2.61
CA ASP A 336 -31.37 56.39 3.21
C ASP A 336 -32.22 57.38 2.38
N ASP A 337 -33.54 57.25 2.50
CA ASP A 337 -34.49 58.34 2.22
C ASP A 337 -35.87 57.93 2.76
N LEU A 338 -36.07 58.11 4.06
CA LEU A 338 -37.37 58.28 4.72
C LEU A 338 -37.15 58.57 6.22
N GLU A 339 -36.89 59.84 6.55
CA GLU A 339 -37.38 60.52 7.75
C GLU A 339 -37.05 62.02 7.69
N ILE A 340 -38.04 62.83 7.30
CA ILE A 340 -38.23 64.23 7.71
C ILE A 340 -39.66 64.38 8.21
#